data_AF-Q8SPP6-F1
#
_entry.id   AF-Q8SPP6-F1
#
_cell.length_a   1.000
_cell.length_b   1.000
_cell.length_c   1.000
_cell.angle_alpha   90.00
_cell.angle_beta   90.00
_cell.angle_gamma   90.00
#
_symmetry.space_group_name_H-M   'P 1'
#
loop_
_entity.id
_entity.type
_entity.pdbx_description
1 polymer ?
#
loop_
_entity_poly.entity_id
_entity_poly.type
_entity_poly.pdbx_seq_one_letter_code
_entity_poly.pdbx_strand_id
1 'polypeptide(L)' 'GPRSCIGEILARQELFLIMAWLLQRFDLEVPDDGQLPSLEGNPKVVFLIDSFKVKIKVRQAWREAQA' A
#
# COMPACT_ATOMS: atom_id res chain seq x y z
N GLY A 1 5.91 1.36 -26.44
CA GLY A 1 5.94 1.98 -27.79
C GLY A 1 6.47 3.40 -27.70
N PRO A 2 6.39 4.23 -28.74
CA PRO A 2 7.05 5.56 -28.75
C PRO A 2 6.65 6.52 -27.61
N ARG A 3 5.50 6.31 -26.96
CA ARG A 3 5.00 7.09 -25.82
C ARG A 3 4.78 6.26 -24.56
N SER A 4 5.53 5.16 -24.40
CA SER A 4 5.45 4.36 -23.16
C SER A 4 5.96 5.14 -21.95
N CYS A 5 5.52 4.72 -20.77
CA CYS A 5 5.95 5.31 -19.51
C CYS A 5 7.47 5.14 -19.34
N ILE A 6 8.18 6.26 -19.31
CA ILE A 6 9.63 6.28 -19.06
C ILE A 6 9.99 5.92 -17.61
N GLY A 7 9.01 6.00 -16.69
CA GLY A 7 9.17 5.70 -15.27
C GLY A 7 8.79 4.27 -14.89
N GLU A 8 8.52 3.37 -15.84
CA GLU A 8 8.02 2.03 -15.56
C GLU A 8 8.92 1.25 -14.59
N ILE A 9 10.23 1.25 -14.84
CA ILE A 9 11.18 0.47 -14.03
C ILE A 9 11.27 1.03 -12.61
N LEU A 10 11.30 2.35 -12.47
CA LEU A 10 11.32 3.01 -11.15
C LEU A 10 10.05 2.67 -10.36
N ALA A 11 8.87 2.84 -10.96
CA ALA A 11 7.60 2.53 -10.32
C ALA A 11 7.52 1.07 -9.87
N ARG A 12 8.02 0.12 -10.67
CA ARG A 12 8.08 -1.30 -10.30
C ARG A 12 8.95 -1.55 -9.08
N GLN A 13 10.12 -0.91 -9.00
CA GLN A 13 11.02 -1.04 -7.86
C GLN A 13 10.41 -0.45 -6.59
N GLU A 14 9.86 0.76 -6.67
CA GLU A 14 9.24 1.45 -5.54
C GLU A 14 8.04 0.68 -5.01
N LEU A 15 7.10 0.27 -5.89
CA LEU A 15 5.94 -0.52 -5.48
C LEU A 15 6.34 -1.83 -4.80
N PHE A 16 7.33 -2.52 -5.36
CA PHE A 16 7.82 -3.78 -4.79
C PHE A 16 8.43 -3.57 -3.40
N LEU A 17 9.36 -2.62 -3.27
CA LEU A 17 10.07 -2.37 -2.01
C LEU A 17 9.13 -1.82 -0.94
N ILE A 18 8.27 -0.86 -1.27
CA ILE A 18 7.30 -0.31 -0.31
C ILE A 18 6.41 -1.42 0.24
N MET A 19 5.84 -2.26 -0.63
CA MET A 19 4.96 -3.33 -0.19
C MET A 19 5.71 -4.43 0.58
N ALA A 20 6.91 -4.82 0.13
CA ALA A 20 7.72 -5.81 0.82
C ALA A 20 8.09 -5.35 2.24
N TRP A 21 8.53 -4.11 2.40
CA TRP A 21 8.92 -3.55 3.70
C TRP A 21 7.71 -3.37 4.64
N LEU A 22 6.58 -2.92 4.10
CA LEU A 22 5.35 -2.79 4.88
C LEU A 22 4.88 -4.16 5.40
N LEU A 23 4.77 -5.16 4.52
CA LEU A 23 4.25 -6.49 4.88
C LEU A 23 5.24 -7.33 5.70
N GLN A 24 6.53 -7.05 5.59
CA GLN A 24 7.53 -7.66 6.46
C GLN A 24 7.31 -7.24 7.92
N ARG A 25 7.01 -5.95 8.16
CA ARG A 25 7.03 -5.34 9.50
C ARG A 25 5.65 -5.12 10.14
N PHE A 26 4.61 -4.87 9.35
CA PHE A 26 3.32 -4.42 9.86
C PHE A 26 2.15 -5.34 9.48
N ASP A 27 1.23 -5.50 10.43
CA ASP A 27 -0.13 -5.98 10.17
C ASP A 27 -0.97 -4.77 9.76
N LEU A 28 -1.65 -4.89 8.62
CA LEU A 28 -2.52 -3.87 8.04
C LEU A 28 -3.95 -4.41 8.07
N GLU A 29 -4.72 -3.96 9.06
CA GLU A 29 -6.07 -4.46 9.33
C GLU A 29 -7.14 -3.40 9.03
N VAL A 30 -8.39 -3.86 8.92
CA VAL A 30 -9.56 -2.97 8.90
C VAL A 30 -9.58 -2.14 10.20
N PRO A 31 -9.93 -0.84 10.14
CA PRO A 31 -10.06 -0.02 11.34
C PRO A 31 -11.11 -0.56 12.32
N ASP A 32 -11.02 -0.13 13.57
CA ASP A 32 -11.92 -0.60 14.64
C ASP A 32 -13.39 -0.18 14.45
N ASP A 33 -13.65 0.83 13.61
CA ASP A 33 -14.99 1.23 13.20
C ASP A 33 -15.59 0.31 12.10
N GLY A 34 -14.82 -0.65 11.60
CA GLY A 34 -15.24 -1.63 10.60
C GLY A 34 -15.42 -1.05 9.19
N GLN A 35 -15.10 0.22 8.95
CA GLN A 35 -15.32 0.85 7.65
C GLN A 35 -14.29 0.36 6.63
N LEU A 36 -14.77 -0.23 5.54
CA LEU A 36 -13.95 -0.68 4.41
C LEU A 36 -13.73 0.45 3.39
N PRO A 37 -12.62 0.42 2.62
CA PRO A 37 -12.40 1.38 1.54
C PRO A 37 -13.41 1.18 0.40
N SER A 38 -13.91 2.29 -0.16
CA SER A 38 -14.67 2.25 -1.41
C SER A 38 -13.75 1.95 -2.59
N LEU A 39 -14.19 1.07 -3.50
CA LEU A 39 -13.44 0.67 -4.69
C LEU A 39 -14.03 1.25 -6.00
N GLU A 40 -15.00 2.15 -5.90
CA GLU A 40 -15.64 2.80 -7.05
C GLU A 40 -14.63 3.64 -7.86
N GLY A 41 -13.71 4.31 -7.15
CA GLY A 41 -12.64 5.12 -7.72
C GLY A 41 -13.09 6.50 -8.20
N ASN A 42 -12.14 7.43 -8.31
CA ASN A 42 -12.36 8.81 -8.73
C ASN A 42 -11.49 9.16 -9.96
N PRO A 43 -12.07 9.13 -11.19
CA PRO A 43 -11.33 9.35 -12.42
C PRO A 43 -10.83 10.80 -12.57
N LYS A 44 -9.51 10.97 -12.65
CA LYS A 44 -8.81 12.24 -12.98
C LYS A 44 -7.69 11.94 -13.98
N VAL A 45 -6.64 12.77 -14.04
CA VAL A 45 -5.42 12.49 -14.83
C VAL A 45 -4.79 11.15 -14.41
N VAL A 46 -4.89 10.81 -13.12
CA VAL A 46 -4.64 9.47 -12.57
C VAL A 46 -5.94 8.98 -11.96
N PHE A 47 -6.15 7.66 -11.94
CA PHE A 47 -7.33 7.08 -11.29
C PHE A 47 -7.09 6.99 -9.78
N LEU A 48 -7.83 7.76 -9.00
CA LEU A 48 -7.65 7.88 -7.54
C LEU A 48 -8.64 6.98 -6.79
N ILE A 49 -8.32 6.68 -5.53
CA ILE A 49 -9.23 6.05 -4.55
C ILE A 49 -9.67 7.10 -3.52
N ASP A 50 -10.84 6.92 -2.92
CA ASP A 50 -11.27 7.74 -1.79
C ASP A 50 -10.33 7.56 -0.59
N SER A 51 -10.16 8.61 0.21
CA SER A 51 -9.33 8.54 1.41
C SER A 51 -9.90 7.53 2.40
N PHE A 52 -9.06 6.62 2.89
CA PHE A 52 -9.45 5.57 3.83
C PHE A 52 -8.45 5.45 4.99
N LYS A 53 -8.82 4.71 6.03
CA LYS A 53 -7.98 4.43 7.19
C LYS A 53 -7.63 2.95 7.23
N VAL A 54 -6.50 2.65 7.87
CA VAL A 54 -6.04 1.29 8.15
C VAL A 54 -5.58 1.24 9.60
N LYS A 55 -5.91 0.16 10.31
CA LYS A 55 -5.32 -0.11 11.62
C LYS A 55 -3.97 -0.77 11.41
N ILE A 56 -2.91 -0.05 11.77
CA ILE A 56 -1.53 -0.51 11.62
C ILE A 56 -0.98 -1.01 12.95
N LYS A 57 -0.34 -2.18 12.95
CA LYS A 57 0.36 -2.74 14.13
C LYS A 57 1.71 -3.32 13.70
N VAL A 58 2.73 -3.22 14.56
CA VAL A 58 3.99 -3.94 14.32
C VAL A 58 3.75 -5.43 14.56
N ARG A 59 4.10 -6.26 13.57
CA ARG A 59 3.92 -7.71 13.57
C ARG A 59 4.64 -8.36 14.73
N GLN A 60 4.01 -9.36 15.34
CA GLN A 60 4.61 -10.10 16.45
C GLN A 60 5.91 -10.79 16.01
N ALA A 61 5.89 -11.48 14.87
CA ALA A 61 7.09 -12.13 14.31
C ALA A 61 8.25 -11.15 14.08
N TRP A 62 7.95 -9.89 13.74
CA TRP A 62 8.97 -8.86 13.58
C TRP A 62 9.58 -8.42 14.91
N ARG A 63 8.77 -8.31 15.97
CA ARG A 63 9.27 -7.99 17.33
C ARG A 63 10.12 -9.13 17.90
N GLU A 64 9.70 -10.37 17.68
CA GLU A 64 10.38 -11.57 18.21
C GLU A 64 11.74 -11.83 17.56
N ALA A 65 11.92 -11.41 16.31
CA ALA A 65 13.19 -11.54 15.58
C ALA A 65 14.32 -10.61 16.08
N GLN A 66 14.15 -9.93 17.23
CA GLN A 66 15.09 -8.94 17.82
C GLN A 66 15.45 -7.78 16.88
N ALA A 67 14.44 -7.22 16.20
CA ALA A 67 14.54 -5.97 15.44
C ALA A 67 14.23 -4.73 16.28
#